data_AF-A0A971TRE5-F1
#
_entry.id   AF-A0A971TRE5-F1
#
_cell.length_a   1.000
_cell.length_b   1.000
_cell.length_c   1.000
_cell.angle_alpha   90.00
_cell.angle_beta   90.00
_cell.angle_gamma   90.00
#
_symmetry.space_group_name_H-M   'P 1'
#
loop_
_entity.id
_entity.type
_entity.pdbx_description
1 polymer ?
#
loop_
_entity_poly.entity_id
_entity_poly.type
_entity_poly.pdbx_seq_one_letter_code
_entity_poly.pdbx_strand_id
1 'polypeptide(L)' 'MKRVLCGVFAGIMILSVGCTGPFALTKKVHEWQTSPDEKWVDEAMFLGCVILPVYGIASFADAVVLNSVEFWTGENPIE' A
#
# COMPACT_ATOMS: atom_id res chain seq x y z
N MET A 1 12.20 7.51 -31.15
CA MET A 1 12.22 7.71 -29.67
C MET A 1 10.83 7.72 -29.04
N LYS A 2 9.83 8.49 -29.54
CA LYS A 2 8.47 8.53 -28.95
C LYS A 2 7.75 7.16 -28.88
N ARG A 3 7.90 6.31 -29.89
CA ARG A 3 7.25 4.98 -29.94
C ARG A 3 7.82 3.96 -28.94
N VAL A 4 9.12 4.05 -28.64
CA VAL A 4 9.78 3.21 -27.65
C VAL A 4 9.40 3.65 -26.23
N LEU A 5 9.28 4.96 -26.01
CA LEU A 5 8.83 5.53 -24.74
C LEU A 5 7.40 5.10 -24.38
N CYS A 6 6.47 5.09 -25.35
CA CYS A 6 5.12 4.56 -25.15
C CYS A 6 5.10 3.05 -24.84
N GLY A 7 5.96 2.26 -25.49
CA GLY A 7 6.06 0.83 -25.23
C GLY A 7 6.60 0.49 -23.83
N VAL A 8 7.55 1.28 -23.33
CA VAL A 8 8.09 1.16 -21.96
C VAL A 8 7.04 1.58 -20.93
N PHE A 9 6.31 2.68 -21.15
CA PHE A 9 5.22 3.09 -20.27
C PHE A 9 4.08 2.06 -20.22
N ALA A 10 3.68 1.49 -21.35
CA ALA A 10 2.64 0.46 -21.40
C ALA A 10 3.09 -0.86 -20.73
N GLY A 11 4.37 -1.24 -20.86
CA GLY A 11 4.91 -2.43 -20.21
C GLY A 11 4.96 -2.35 -18.69
N ILE A 12 5.21 -1.16 -18.13
CA ILE A 12 5.24 -0.93 -16.67
C ILE A 12 3.83 -1.05 -16.06
N MET A 13 2.78 -0.60 -16.77
CA MET A 13 1.39 -0.67 -16.29
C MET A 13 0.84 -2.11 -16.22
N ILE A 14 1.40 -3.04 -17.01
CA ILE A 14 0.99 -4.46 -17.00
C ILE A 14 1.65 -5.22 -15.83
N LEU A 15 2.78 -4.72 -15.31
CA LEU A 15 3.45 -5.34 -14.16
C LEU A 15 2.81 -4.96 -12.81
N SER A 16 1.87 -4.00 -12.81
CA SER A 16 1.16 -3.53 -11.62
C SER A 16 -0.19 -4.21 -11.36
N VAL A 17 -0.64 -5.14 -12.21
CA VAL A 17 -1.74 -6.05 -11.86
C VAL A 17 -1.21 -7.18 -10.98
N GLY A 18 -0.94 -6.86 -9.71
CA GLY A 18 -0.80 -7.90 -8.70
C GLY A 18 -2.11 -8.67 -8.63
N CYS A 19 -2.08 -10.01 -8.68
CA CYS A 19 -3.23 -10.86 -8.37
C CYS A 19 -3.69 -10.75 -6.90
N THR A 20 -3.01 -9.92 -6.10
CA THR A 20 -3.23 -9.72 -4.67
C THR A 20 -3.69 -8.29 -4.47
N GLY A 21 -4.76 -8.10 -3.68
CA GLY A 21 -5.38 -6.80 -3.47
C GLY A 21 -4.42 -5.72 -2.92
N PRO A 22 -4.81 -4.44 -3.03
CA PRO A 22 -3.94 -3.28 -2.99
C PRO A 22 -3.30 -2.92 -1.64
N PHE A 23 -3.61 -3.63 -0.54
CA PHE A 23 -3.12 -3.35 0.82
C PHE A 23 -3.34 -1.87 1.21
N ALA A 24 -4.56 -1.38 0.97
CA ALA A 24 -4.92 0.02 1.13
C ALA A 24 -4.78 0.50 2.58
N LEU A 25 -5.08 -0.35 3.57
CA LEU A 25 -4.99 0.05 4.98
C LEU A 25 -3.54 0.23 5.39
N THR A 26 -2.67 -0.72 5.04
CA THR A 26 -1.24 -0.66 5.33
C THR A 26 -0.60 0.58 4.69
N LYS A 27 -0.98 0.94 3.46
CA LYS A 27 -0.52 2.18 2.82
C LYS A 27 -0.99 3.42 3.58
N LYS A 28 -2.27 3.50 3.96
CA LYS A 28 -2.80 4.63 4.74
C LYS A 28 -2.13 4.75 6.11
N VAL A 29 -1.83 3.63 6.78
CA VAL A 29 -1.05 3.63 8.03
C VAL A 29 0.34 4.19 7.80
N HIS A 30 1.00 3.78 6.71
CA HIS A 30 2.33 4.28 6.36
C HIS A 30 2.31 5.78 6.07
N GLU A 31 1.34 6.25 5.29
CA GLU A 31 1.15 7.68 4.99
C GLU A 31 0.85 8.49 6.26
N TRP A 32 0.04 7.95 7.18
CA TRP A 32 -0.29 8.61 8.44
C TRP A 32 0.93 8.79 9.35
N GLN A 33 1.81 7.79 9.42
CA GLN A 33 3.00 7.89 10.27
C GLN A 33 4.14 8.69 9.64
N THR A 34 4.16 8.80 8.30
CA THR A 34 5.26 9.47 7.59
C THR A 34 5.29 10.96 7.91
N SER A 35 6.43 11.42 8.43
CA SER A 35 6.67 12.82 8.80
C SER A 35 7.85 13.39 8.00
N PRO A 36 7.61 13.92 6.78
CA PRO A 36 8.68 14.24 5.82
C PRO A 36 9.62 15.36 6.29
N ASP A 37 9.14 16.25 7.16
CA ASP A 37 9.89 17.40 7.64
C ASP A 37 10.83 17.07 8.81
N GLU A 38 10.61 15.94 9.51
CA GLU A 38 11.29 15.62 10.78
C GLU A 38 11.75 14.15 10.84
N LYS A 39 12.92 13.86 10.25
CA LYS A 39 13.45 12.48 10.10
C LYS A 39 13.51 11.63 11.38
N TRP A 40 13.75 12.24 12.54
CA TRP A 40 13.83 11.49 13.80
C TRP A 40 12.45 11.16 14.36
N VAL A 41 11.45 12.02 14.08
CA VAL A 41 10.05 11.75 14.41
C VAL A 41 9.52 10.65 13.50
N ASP A 42 9.82 10.74 12.20
CA ASP A 42 9.48 9.71 11.20
C ASP A 42 10.01 8.33 11.62
N GLU A 43 11.31 8.23 11.90
CA GLU A 43 11.92 6.96 12.33
C GLU A 43 11.35 6.46 13.67
N ALA A 44 11.13 7.34 14.66
CA ALA A 44 10.57 6.94 15.94
C ALA A 44 9.13 6.41 15.81
N MET A 45 8.31 7.06 14.98
CA MET A 45 6.94 6.62 14.69
C MET A 45 6.94 5.30 13.90
N PHE A 46 7.85 5.17 12.93
CA PHE A 46 8.04 3.93 12.17
C PHE A 46 8.38 2.76 13.09
N LEU A 47 9.42 2.91 13.93
CA LEU A 47 9.82 1.89 14.90
C LEU A 47 8.72 1.59 15.90
N GLY A 48 7.99 2.61 16.36
CA GLY A 48 6.81 2.44 17.22
C GLY A 48 5.73 1.57 16.55
N CYS A 49 5.43 1.82 15.27
CA CYS A 49 4.47 1.04 14.50
C CYS A 49 4.93 -0.42 14.28
N VAL A 50 6.23 -0.67 14.18
CA VAL A 50 6.80 -2.02 14.06
C VAL A 50 6.77 -2.76 15.40
N ILE A 51 7.14 -2.09 16.50
CA ILE A 51 7.15 -2.67 17.86
C ILE A 51 5.72 -2.96 18.36
N LEU A 52 4.76 -2.09 18.05
CA LEU A 52 3.34 -2.20 18.47
C LEU A 52 2.45 -2.91 17.43
N PRO A 53 2.96 -4.01 16.83
CA PRO A 53 2.57 -4.60 15.52
C PRO A 53 1.51 -3.88 14.65
N VAL A 54 1.58 -2.56 14.48
CA VAL A 54 0.55 -1.78 13.77
C VAL A 54 0.50 -2.20 12.30
N TYR A 55 1.67 -2.29 11.65
CA TYR A 55 1.78 -2.76 10.27
C TYR A 55 1.37 -4.23 10.11
N GLY A 56 1.64 -5.06 11.12
CA GLY A 56 1.25 -6.47 11.11
C GLY A 56 -0.28 -6.63 11.13
N ILE A 57 -0.95 -5.87 12.01
CA ILE A 57 -2.41 -5.86 12.11
C ILE A 57 -3.04 -5.29 10.84
N ALA A 58 -2.53 -4.15 10.35
CA ALA A 58 -3.04 -3.52 9.13
C ALA A 58 -2.92 -4.46 7.92
N SER A 59 -1.74 -5.08 7.75
CA SER A 59 -1.49 -5.99 6.63
C SER A 59 -2.32 -7.27 6.72
N PHE A 60 -2.57 -7.76 7.94
CA PHE A 60 -3.46 -8.90 8.16
C PHE A 60 -4.92 -8.55 7.83
N ALA A 61 -5.39 -7.37 8.26
CA ALA A 61 -6.74 -6.90 7.95
C ALA A 61 -6.94 -6.66 6.45
N ASP A 62 -5.94 -6.10 5.76
CA ASP A 62 -5.95 -6.00 4.30
C ASP A 62 -6.04 -7.38 3.65
N ALA A 63 -5.16 -8.31 4.03
CA ALA A 63 -5.07 -9.62 3.40
C ALA A 63 -6.32 -10.49 3.61
N VAL A 64 -6.92 -10.45 4.81
CA VAL A 64 -8.02 -11.34 5.18
C VAL A 64 -9.38 -10.70 4.90
N VAL A 65 -9.54 -9.41 5.19
CA VAL A 65 -10.85 -8.74 5.16
C VAL A 65 -10.96 -7.85 3.93
N LEU A 66 -10.14 -6.81 3.81
CA LEU A 66 -10.41 -5.73 2.85
C LEU A 66 -10.21 -6.18 1.40
N ASN A 67 -9.10 -6.87 1.12
CA ASN A 67 -8.84 -7.43 -0.21
C ASN A 67 -9.83 -8.56 -0.56
N SER A 68 -10.36 -9.28 0.44
CA SER A 68 -11.39 -10.30 0.23
C SER A 68 -12.74 -9.65 -0.13
N VAL A 69 -13.12 -8.57 0.57
CA VAL A 69 -14.34 -7.82 0.23
C VAL A 69 -14.23 -7.30 -1.19
N GLU A 70 -13.15 -6.59 -1.51
CA GLU A 70 -12.88 -6.07 -2.85
C GLU A 70 -12.93 -7.16 -3.93
N PHE A 71 -12.39 -8.35 -3.66
CA PHE A 71 -12.44 -9.47 -4.60
C PHE A 71 -13.88 -9.88 -4.96
N TRP A 72 -14.80 -9.91 -3.98
CA TRP A 72 -16.17 -10.36 -4.21
C TRP A 72 -17.13 -9.25 -4.64
N THR A 73 -16.90 -8.00 -4.19
CA THR A 73 -17.78 -6.86 -4.46
C THR A 73 -17.29 -5.98 -5.60
N GLY A 74 -16.00 -6.04 -5.94
CA GLY A 74 -15.33 -5.12 -6.85
C GLY A 74 -14.99 -3.76 -6.23
N GLU A 75 -15.27 -3.55 -4.94
CA GLU A 75 -15.05 -2.28 -4.23
C GLU A 75 -14.36 -2.51 -2.89
N ASN A 76 -13.30 -1.76 -2.61
CA ASN A 76 -12.61 -1.78 -1.33
C ASN A 76 -13.27 -0.75 -0.38
N PRO A 77 -13.76 -1.15 0.81
CA PRO A 77 -14.50 -0.25 1.71
C PRO A 77 -13.70 0.95 2.24
N ILE A 78 -12.38 0.89 2.13
CA ILE A 78 -11.48 1.93 2.64
C ILE A 78 -10.72 2.65 1.53
N GLU A 79 -10.90 2.29 0.26
CA GLU A 79 -10.39 3.09 -0.86
C GLU A 79 -11.37 4.20 -1.22
#